data_AF-A0A547PK47-F1
#
_entry.id   AF-A0A547PK47-F1
#
_cell.length_a   1.000
_cell.length_b   1.000
_cell.length_c   1.000
_cell.angle_alpha   90.00
_cell.angle_beta   90.00
_cell.angle_gamma   90.00
#
_symmetry.space_group_name_H-M   'P 1'
#
loop_
_entity.id
_entity.type
_entity.pdbx_description
1 polymer ?
#
loop_
_entity_poly.entity_id
_entity_poly.type
_entity_poly.pdbx_seq_one_letter_code
_entity_poly.pdbx_strand_id
1 'polypeptide(L)'
;MSGDRDEDQLSERILQDRQHSLVSVTYCSAYQKRNSDQLVRHKKYIEALEHSGVQIQLGHYMVGSSKPCFHCGGTSEELNEKQTDINLALCLFADAMRNHFDWAYLVSADSDQAATARFLKKHFPEKKLVTVVPPNQQLSQNIMNFADGKRKLNRDDIEKCRFPSIIQTETGFIRCPREYE
;
A
#
# COMPACT_ATOMS: atom_id res chain seq x y z
N MET A 1 26.24 15.43 -5.21
CA MET A 1 25.74 14.27 -5.96
C MET A 1 24.25 14.26 -5.75
N SER A 2 23.50 14.61 -6.78
CA SER A 2 22.10 15.07 -6.72
C SER A 2 21.26 14.31 -7.74
N GLY A 3 21.07 13.02 -7.48
CA GLY A 3 19.98 12.21 -8.02
C GLY A 3 19.11 11.78 -6.83
N ASP A 4 17.87 11.35 -7.07
CA ASP A 4 16.97 10.71 -6.07
C ASP A 4 16.15 11.60 -5.13
N ARG A 5 15.65 12.76 -5.60
CA ARG A 5 14.60 13.50 -4.86
C ARG A 5 13.17 13.28 -5.36
N ASP A 6 12.98 12.59 -6.48
CA ASP A 6 11.66 12.50 -7.12
C ASP A 6 10.87 11.22 -6.81
N GLU A 7 11.48 10.19 -6.22
CA GLU A 7 10.81 8.88 -6.04
C GLU A 7 10.09 8.75 -4.69
N ASP A 8 10.53 9.48 -3.66
CA ASP A 8 9.96 9.41 -2.29
C ASP A 8 8.92 10.50 -1.99
N GLN A 9 8.46 11.24 -3.01
CA GLN A 9 7.64 12.45 -2.82
C GLN A 9 6.36 12.21 -2.00
N LEU A 10 5.72 11.05 -2.15
CA LEU A 10 4.51 10.75 -1.37
C LEU A 10 4.85 10.50 0.10
N SER A 11 5.93 9.76 0.37
CA SER A 11 6.42 9.49 1.72
C SER A 11 6.73 10.80 2.43
N GLU A 12 7.46 11.71 1.79
CA GLU A 12 7.76 13.05 2.34
C GLU A 12 6.51 13.86 2.68
N ARG A 13 5.43 13.74 1.88
CA ARG A 13 4.14 14.40 2.17
C ARG A 13 3.33 13.75 3.28
N ILE A 14 3.54 12.46 3.50
CA ILE A 14 2.88 11.68 4.55
C ILE A 14 3.53 11.95 5.91
N LEU A 15 4.86 12.06 5.94
CA LEU A 15 5.63 12.35 7.15
C LEU A 15 5.18 13.70 7.74
N GLN A 16 4.63 13.65 8.96
CA GLN A 16 4.07 14.82 9.64
C GLN A 16 5.14 15.71 10.26
N ASP A 17 6.26 15.10 10.67
CA ASP A 17 7.40 15.78 11.27
C ASP A 17 8.59 15.70 10.31
N ARG A 18 9.20 16.86 10.04
CA ARG A 18 10.40 16.97 9.19
C ARG A 18 11.65 16.35 9.82
N GLN A 19 11.58 16.00 11.10
CA GLN A 19 12.64 15.27 11.80
C GLN A 19 12.58 13.77 11.55
N HIS A 20 11.46 13.24 11.05
CA HIS A 20 11.37 11.83 10.69
C HIS A 20 12.20 11.57 9.42
N SER A 21 12.97 10.49 9.44
CA SER A 21 13.63 9.95 8.26
C SER A 21 12.90 8.70 7.79
N LEU A 22 12.72 8.57 6.48
CA LEU A 22 12.14 7.37 5.90
C LEU A 22 13.16 6.23 5.97
N VAL A 23 12.80 5.14 6.66
CA VAL A 23 13.67 3.97 6.84
C VAL A 23 13.34 2.81 5.90
N SER A 24 12.06 2.64 5.58
CA SER A 24 11.56 1.57 4.72
C SER A 24 10.13 1.83 4.28
N VAL A 25 9.76 1.33 3.11
CA VAL A 25 8.37 1.29 2.63
C VAL A 25 8.04 -0.16 2.25
N THR A 26 6.89 -0.65 2.72
CA THR A 26 6.34 -1.95 2.31
C THR A 26 4.99 -1.74 1.63
N TYR A 27 4.82 -2.30 0.43
CA TYR A 27 3.57 -2.31 -0.32
C TYR A 27 3.00 -3.73 -0.39
N CYS A 28 1.81 -3.91 0.19
CA CYS A 28 1.10 -5.18 0.17
C CYS A 28 0.02 -5.17 -0.93
N SER A 29 0.00 -6.19 -1.78
CA SER A 29 -0.96 -6.29 -2.89
C SER A 29 -1.15 -7.74 -3.36
N ALA A 30 -1.97 -7.97 -4.37
CA ALA A 30 -2.14 -9.28 -5.00
C ALA A 30 -2.39 -9.16 -6.52
N TYR A 31 -1.91 -10.12 -7.30
CA TYR A 31 -2.15 -10.14 -8.74
C TYR A 31 -3.49 -10.79 -9.10
N GLN A 32 -4.42 -10.01 -9.66
CA GLN A 32 -5.63 -10.55 -10.27
C GLN A 32 -5.35 -11.03 -11.70
N LYS A 33 -5.24 -12.35 -11.89
CA LYS A 33 -4.78 -12.94 -13.17
C LYS A 33 -5.82 -13.02 -14.28
N ARG A 34 -7.10 -12.73 -13.99
CA ARG A 34 -8.23 -12.91 -14.94
C ARG A 34 -8.30 -11.84 -16.02
N ASN A 35 -7.76 -10.64 -15.76
CA ASN A 35 -7.69 -9.56 -16.73
C ASN A 35 -6.22 -9.32 -17.08
N SER A 36 -5.81 -9.74 -18.28
CA SER A 36 -4.43 -9.65 -18.74
C SER A 36 -3.92 -8.21 -18.78
N ASP A 37 -4.76 -7.28 -19.23
CA ASP A 37 -4.34 -5.89 -19.44
C ASP A 37 -4.15 -5.18 -18.10
N GLN A 38 -5.09 -5.38 -17.17
CA GLN A 38 -4.94 -4.92 -15.79
C GLN A 38 -3.72 -5.53 -15.11
N LEU A 39 -3.47 -6.83 -15.32
CA LEU A 39 -2.30 -7.52 -14.77
C LEU A 39 -0.99 -6.91 -15.30
N VAL A 40 -0.90 -6.61 -16.60
CA VAL A 40 0.28 -5.99 -17.20
C VAL A 40 0.53 -4.61 -16.59
N ARG A 41 -0.52 -3.78 -16.44
CA ARG A 41 -0.39 -2.46 -15.81
C ARG A 41 0.01 -2.55 -14.34
N HIS A 42 -0.57 -3.49 -13.60
CA HIS A 42 -0.24 -3.69 -12.18
C HIS A 42 1.20 -4.18 -12.01
N LYS A 43 1.68 -5.11 -12.86
CA LYS A 43 3.07 -5.56 -12.85
C LYS A 43 4.05 -4.41 -13.10
N LYS A 44 3.76 -3.53 -14.06
CA LYS A 44 4.58 -2.33 -14.31
C LYS A 44 4.63 -1.38 -13.12
N TYR A 45 3.50 -1.21 -12.42
CA TYR A 45 3.47 -0.38 -11.22
C TYR A 45 4.29 -0.99 -10.08
N ILE A 46 4.20 -2.31 -9.87
CA ILE A 46 5.05 -3.02 -8.91
C ILE A 46 6.53 -2.92 -9.29
N GLU A 47 6.88 -3.07 -10.57
CA GLU A 47 8.25 -2.91 -11.06
C GLU A 47 8.80 -1.50 -10.77
N ALA A 48 7.97 -0.46 -10.93
CA ALA A 48 8.33 0.92 -10.58
C ALA A 48 8.55 1.10 -9.07
N LEU A 49 7.69 0.52 -8.23
CA LEU A 49 7.83 0.54 -6.77
C LEU A 49 9.10 -0.21 -6.31
N GLU A 50 9.36 -1.39 -6.86
CA GLU A 50 10.57 -2.16 -6.55
C GLU A 50 11.83 -1.40 -6.95
N HIS A 51 11.80 -0.73 -8.10
CA HIS A 51 12.90 0.11 -8.56
C HIS A 51 13.20 1.25 -7.58
N SER A 52 12.15 1.87 -7.00
CA SER A 52 12.30 2.92 -5.98
C SER A 52 12.58 2.39 -4.57
N GLY A 53 12.98 1.12 -4.43
CA GLY A 53 13.34 0.53 -3.13
C GLY A 53 12.18 0.12 -2.24
N VAL A 54 10.95 0.09 -2.75
CA VAL A 54 9.78 -0.38 -1.98
C VAL A 54 9.79 -1.90 -1.90
N GLN A 55 9.61 -2.44 -0.69
CA GLN A 55 9.47 -3.87 -0.46
C GLN A 55 8.06 -4.32 -0.84
N ILE A 56 7.94 -5.35 -1.69
CA ILE A 56 6.64 -5.85 -2.15
C ILE A 56 6.29 -7.14 -1.42
N GLN A 57 5.12 -7.16 -0.80
CA GLN A 57 4.58 -8.35 -0.15
C GLN A 57 3.29 -8.78 -0.85
N LEU A 58 3.37 -9.86 -1.63
CA LEU A 58 2.25 -10.34 -2.42
C LEU A 58 1.40 -11.38 -1.68
N GLY A 59 0.11 -11.13 -1.62
CA GLY A 59 -0.91 -12.15 -1.39
C GLY A 59 -1.30 -12.87 -2.68
N HIS A 60 -2.49 -13.42 -2.72
CA HIS A 60 -3.00 -14.10 -3.92
C HIS A 60 -4.51 -14.00 -4.04
N TYR A 61 -5.04 -14.27 -5.24
CA TYR A 61 -6.47 -14.43 -5.45
C TYR A 61 -6.84 -15.90 -5.42
N MET A 62 -7.93 -16.22 -4.73
CA MET A 62 -8.58 -17.53 -4.77
C MET A 62 -9.96 -17.41 -5.41
N VAL A 63 -10.39 -18.48 -6.07
CA VAL A 63 -11.79 -18.62 -6.49
C VAL A 63 -12.65 -18.74 -5.24
N GLY A 64 -13.58 -17.80 -5.11
CA GLY A 64 -14.57 -17.73 -4.04
C GLY A 64 -15.82 -18.52 -4.39
N SER A 65 -16.97 -17.94 -4.05
CA SER A 65 -18.26 -18.52 -4.38
C SER A 65 -18.56 -18.37 -5.88
N SER A 66 -19.20 -19.39 -6.44
CA SER A 66 -19.79 -19.33 -7.77
C SER A 66 -21.19 -18.74 -7.66
N LYS A 67 -21.48 -17.68 -8.40
CA LYS A 67 -22.81 -17.07 -8.48
C LYS A 67 -23.46 -17.44 -9.81
N PRO A 68 -24.75 -17.80 -9.85
CA PRO A 68 -25.46 -17.98 -11.12
C PRO A 68 -25.54 -16.65 -11.86
N CYS A 69 -25.22 -16.67 -13.15
CA CYS A 69 -25.36 -15.53 -14.04
C CYS A 69 -26.81 -15.44 -14.53
N PHE A 70 -27.54 -14.45 -14.03
CA PHE A 70 -28.94 -14.22 -14.41
C PHE A 70 -29.13 -13.80 -15.88
N HIS A 71 -28.06 -13.46 -16.61
CA HIS A 71 -28.14 -13.04 -18.00
C HIS A 71 -27.94 -14.18 -19.01
N CYS A 72 -27.04 -15.13 -18.74
CA CYS A 72 -26.70 -16.22 -19.67
C CYS A 72 -26.95 -17.63 -19.14
N GLY A 73 -27.39 -17.78 -17.87
CA GLY A 73 -27.63 -19.09 -17.25
C GLY A 73 -26.36 -19.85 -16.83
N GLY A 74 -25.17 -19.31 -17.10
CA GLY A 74 -23.89 -19.87 -16.63
C GLY A 74 -23.59 -19.56 -15.17
N THR A 75 -22.38 -19.90 -14.71
CA THR A 75 -21.87 -19.53 -13.37
C THR A 75 -20.68 -18.57 -13.51
N SER A 76 -20.69 -17.51 -12.71
CA SER A 76 -19.55 -16.61 -12.57
C SER A 76 -18.86 -16.86 -11.24
N GLU A 77 -17.57 -17.17 -11.32
CA GLU A 77 -16.71 -17.26 -10.15
C GLU A 77 -16.31 -15.88 -9.65
N GLU A 78 -16.54 -15.61 -8.38
CA GLU A 78 -15.97 -14.45 -7.69
C GLU A 78 -14.51 -14.71 -7.35
N LEU A 79 -13.63 -13.74 -7.58
CA LEU A 79 -12.23 -13.82 -7.16
C LEU A 79 -12.05 -13.04 -5.88
N ASN A 80 -11.63 -13.72 -4.83
CA ASN A 80 -11.37 -13.11 -3.53
C ASN A 80 -9.87 -12.89 -3.37
N GLU A 81 -9.49 -11.65 -3.09
CA GLU A 81 -8.15 -11.32 -2.61
C GLU A 81 -7.94 -11.95 -1.24
N LYS A 82 -6.71 -12.40 -1.00
CA LYS A 82 -6.29 -13.07 0.23
C LYS A 82 -4.90 -12.59 0.64
N GLN A 83 -4.75 -12.43 1.94
CA GLN A 83 -3.49 -12.19 2.66
C GLN A 83 -2.96 -10.76 2.62
N THR A 84 -3.51 -9.81 1.85
CA THR A 84 -2.98 -8.42 1.84
C THR A 84 -3.05 -7.78 3.23
N ASP A 85 -4.18 -7.92 3.91
CA ASP A 85 -4.44 -7.47 5.27
C ASP A 85 -3.52 -8.15 6.32
N ILE A 86 -3.35 -9.46 6.20
CA ILE A 86 -2.47 -10.27 7.06
C ILE A 86 -1.01 -9.86 6.85
N ASN A 87 -0.58 -9.73 5.59
CA ASN A 87 0.76 -9.33 5.21
C ASN A 87 1.10 -7.96 5.78
N LEU A 88 0.18 -7.00 5.66
CA LEU A 88 0.35 -5.65 6.20
C LEU A 88 0.61 -5.68 7.71
N ALA A 89 -0.20 -6.46 8.45
CA ALA A 89 -0.04 -6.62 9.88
C ALA A 89 1.28 -7.31 10.25
N LEU A 90 1.63 -8.42 9.58
CA LEU A 90 2.85 -9.19 9.85
C LEU A 90 4.12 -8.38 9.55
N CYS A 91 4.17 -7.64 8.45
CA CYS A 91 5.30 -6.76 8.12
C CYS A 91 5.50 -5.71 9.23
N LEU A 92 4.43 -5.02 9.62
CA LEU A 92 4.48 -4.03 10.70
C LEU A 92 4.99 -4.63 12.02
N PHE A 93 4.48 -5.80 12.41
CA PHE A 93 4.93 -6.46 13.64
C PHE A 93 6.37 -6.95 13.55
N ALA A 94 6.78 -7.49 12.40
CA ALA A 94 8.14 -7.96 12.22
C ALA A 94 9.15 -6.80 12.33
N ASP A 95 8.81 -5.62 11.79
CA ASP A 95 9.64 -4.42 11.93
C ASP A 95 9.62 -3.84 13.35
N ALA A 96 8.48 -3.92 14.05
CA ALA A 96 8.40 -3.51 15.45
C ALA A 96 9.29 -4.40 16.33
N MET A 97 9.20 -5.72 16.14
CA MET A 97 10.04 -6.71 16.85
C MET A 97 11.54 -6.50 16.62
N ARG A 98 11.92 -6.11 15.40
CA ARG A 98 13.33 -5.83 15.05
C ARG A 98 13.77 -4.42 15.40
N ASN A 99 12.89 -3.61 15.99
CA ASN A 99 13.16 -2.22 16.34
C ASN A 99 13.58 -1.37 15.12
N HIS A 100 12.99 -1.62 13.95
CA HIS A 100 13.35 -0.94 12.70
C HIS A 100 12.75 0.47 12.56
N PHE A 101 11.70 0.79 13.32
CA PHE A 101 11.04 2.10 13.26
C PHE A 101 10.68 2.60 14.65
N ASP A 102 10.54 3.92 14.79
CA ASP A 102 9.87 4.54 15.94
C ASP A 102 8.44 4.94 15.59
N TRP A 103 8.23 5.40 14.35
CA TRP A 103 6.93 5.77 13.80
C TRP A 103 6.60 4.94 12.56
N ALA A 104 5.42 4.32 12.57
CA ALA A 104 4.84 3.66 11.40
C ALA A 104 3.68 4.49 10.84
N TYR A 105 3.63 4.60 9.52
CA TYR A 105 2.56 5.27 8.78
C TYR A 105 1.75 4.22 8.02
N LEU A 106 0.59 3.86 8.55
CA LEU A 106 -0.26 2.82 7.99
C LEU A 106 -1.24 3.41 6.98
N VAL A 107 -0.92 3.26 5.69
CA VAL A 107 -1.77 3.73 4.58
C VAL A 107 -2.85 2.70 4.28
N SER A 108 -4.05 2.89 4.83
CA SER A 108 -5.20 2.01 4.59
C SER A 108 -6.52 2.70 4.95
N ALA A 109 -7.60 2.29 4.28
CA ALA A 109 -8.97 2.63 4.65
C ALA A 109 -9.72 1.46 5.31
N ASP A 110 -9.05 0.32 5.49
CA ASP A 110 -9.63 -0.90 6.05
C ASP A 110 -9.83 -0.77 7.57
N SER A 111 -11.07 -0.93 8.03
CA SER A 111 -11.40 -0.85 9.46
C SER A 111 -10.84 -2.01 10.27
N ASP A 112 -10.53 -3.15 9.64
CA ASP A 112 -10.00 -4.33 10.35
C ASP A 112 -8.57 -4.09 10.85
N GLN A 113 -7.86 -3.11 10.27
CA GLN A 113 -6.55 -2.66 10.76
C GLN A 113 -6.60 -2.01 12.16
N ALA A 114 -7.79 -1.77 12.73
CA ALA A 114 -7.91 -1.43 14.15
C ALA A 114 -7.37 -2.56 15.06
N ALA A 115 -7.49 -3.83 14.65
CA ALA A 115 -6.91 -4.96 15.38
C ALA A 115 -5.38 -4.90 15.35
N THR A 116 -4.79 -4.60 14.19
CA THR A 116 -3.35 -4.39 14.00
C THR A 116 -2.84 -3.27 14.91
N ALA A 117 -3.50 -2.10 14.88
CA ALA A 117 -3.14 -0.94 15.70
C ALA A 117 -3.22 -1.26 17.21
N ARG A 118 -4.29 -1.91 17.64
CA ARG A 118 -4.47 -2.32 19.04
C ARG A 118 -3.37 -3.27 19.50
N PHE A 119 -3.00 -4.25 18.68
CA PHE A 119 -1.97 -5.22 19.02
C PHE A 119 -0.60 -4.55 19.08
N LEU A 120 -0.26 -3.66 18.13
CA LEU A 120 1.00 -2.92 18.14
C LEU A 120 1.13 -2.10 19.44
N LYS A 121 0.12 -1.29 19.77
CA LYS A 121 0.11 -0.44 20.96
C LYS A 121 0.22 -1.24 22.27
N LYS A 122 -0.35 -2.45 22.30
CA LYS A 122 -0.31 -3.32 23.48
C LYS A 122 1.07 -3.95 23.68
N HIS A 123 1.72 -4.39 22.59
CA HIS A 123 2.94 -5.21 22.68
C HIS A 123 4.23 -4.40 22.47
N PHE A 124 4.14 -3.22 21.85
CA PHE A 124 5.24 -2.31 21.56
C PHE A 124 4.82 -0.86 21.88
N PRO A 125 4.55 -0.53 23.16
CA PRO A 125 4.01 0.77 23.56
C PRO A 125 4.92 1.97 23.25
N GLU A 126 6.21 1.73 23.04
CA GLU A 126 7.20 2.70 22.58
C GLU A 126 7.04 3.07 21.10
N LYS A 127 6.42 2.20 20.29
CA LYS A 127 6.18 2.41 18.86
C LYS A 127 4.96 3.28 18.65
N LYS A 128 5.06 4.19 17.68
CA LYS A 128 4.00 5.13 17.31
C LYS A 128 3.38 4.78 15.99
N LEU A 129 2.05 4.87 15.92
CA LEU A 129 1.29 4.58 14.71
C LEU A 129 0.49 5.78 14.24
N VAL A 130 0.72 6.21 13.00
CA VAL A 130 -0.11 7.18 12.29
C VAL A 130 -0.98 6.43 11.28
N THR A 131 -2.31 6.53 11.42
CA THR A 131 -3.21 6.04 10.37
C THR A 131 -3.27 7.05 9.23
N VAL A 132 -3.04 6.59 8.01
CA VAL A 132 -3.06 7.42 6.80
C VAL A 132 -4.19 6.92 5.91
N VAL A 133 -5.18 7.78 5.65
CA VAL A 133 -6.36 7.41 4.86
C VAL A 133 -6.21 7.91 3.42
N PRO A 134 -6.35 7.02 2.42
CA PRO A 134 -6.33 7.39 1.00
C PRO A 134 -7.43 8.40 0.61
N PRO A 135 -7.30 9.05 -0.56
CA PRO A 135 -8.31 9.99 -1.04
C PRO A 135 -9.70 9.36 -1.17
N ASN A 136 -10.74 10.18 -0.98
CA ASN A 136 -12.15 9.79 -1.07
C ASN A 136 -12.62 8.73 -0.06
N GLN A 137 -11.77 8.35 0.90
CA GLN A 137 -12.12 7.44 1.99
C GLN A 137 -12.35 8.21 3.30
N GLN A 138 -13.08 7.57 4.22
CA GLN A 138 -13.33 8.10 5.55
C GLN A 138 -12.45 7.41 6.58
N LEU A 139 -12.12 8.17 7.62
CA LEU A 139 -11.25 7.69 8.68
C LEU A 139 -12.07 6.86 9.67
N SER A 140 -11.64 5.63 9.92
CA SER A 140 -12.30 4.75 10.88
C SER A 140 -12.09 5.25 12.31
N GLN A 141 -13.17 5.40 13.07
CA GLN A 141 -13.09 5.76 14.49
C GLN A 141 -12.40 4.65 15.30
N ASN A 142 -12.55 3.39 14.89
CA ASN A 142 -12.00 2.24 15.60
C ASN A 142 -10.46 2.24 15.62
N ILE A 143 -9.82 2.60 14.50
CA ILE A 143 -8.36 2.65 14.44
C ILE A 143 -7.80 3.85 15.22
N MET A 144 -8.52 4.97 15.28
CA MET A 144 -8.07 6.16 16.03
C MET A 144 -7.93 5.92 17.52
N ASN A 145 -8.71 5.01 18.10
CA ASN A 145 -8.58 4.66 19.52
C ASN A 145 -7.19 4.06 19.84
N PHE A 146 -6.51 3.50 18.83
CA PHE A 146 -5.24 2.82 18.98
C PHE A 146 -4.08 3.49 18.23
N ALA A 147 -4.34 4.44 17.34
CA ALA A 147 -3.32 5.25 16.67
C ALA A 147 -2.86 6.43 17.55
N ASP A 148 -1.63 6.88 17.35
CA ASP A 148 -1.04 8.08 17.97
C ASP A 148 -1.23 9.34 17.10
N GLY A 149 -1.54 9.16 15.81
CA GLY A 149 -1.80 10.26 14.89
C GLY A 149 -2.67 9.85 13.69
N LYS A 150 -3.10 10.83 12.91
CA LYS A 150 -3.89 10.61 11.70
C LYS A 150 -3.49 11.55 10.57
N ARG A 151 -3.53 11.06 9.33
CA ARG A 151 -3.33 11.83 8.09
C ARG A 151 -4.38 11.44 7.08
N LYS A 152 -4.88 12.41 6.32
CA LYS A 152 -5.76 12.15 5.16
C LYS A 152 -5.07 12.67 3.92
N LEU A 153 -4.90 11.79 2.94
CA LEU A 153 -4.41 12.15 1.62
C LEU A 153 -5.55 12.72 0.79
N ASN A 154 -5.26 13.77 0.03
CA ASN A 154 -6.16 14.29 -1.00
C ASN A 154 -5.67 13.87 -2.41
N ARG A 155 -6.46 14.18 -3.44
CA ARG A 155 -6.09 13.81 -4.82
C ARG A 155 -4.80 14.51 -5.26
N ASP A 156 -4.63 15.78 -4.93
CA ASP A 156 -3.40 16.53 -5.24
C ASP A 156 -2.15 15.89 -4.64
N ASP A 157 -2.23 15.30 -3.44
CA ASP A 157 -1.10 14.59 -2.83
C ASP A 157 -0.67 13.40 -3.71
N ILE A 158 -1.62 12.68 -4.31
CA ILE A 158 -1.33 11.55 -5.20
C ILE A 158 -0.85 12.04 -6.56
N GLU A 159 -1.54 13.01 -7.16
CA GLU A 159 -1.23 13.53 -8.49
C GLU A 159 0.16 14.17 -8.57
N LYS A 160 0.58 14.85 -7.50
CA LYS A 160 1.90 15.48 -7.42
C LYS A 160 3.03 14.51 -7.12
N CYS A 161 2.73 13.27 -6.70
CA CYS A 161 3.72 12.27 -6.31
C CYS A 161 3.68 11.02 -7.20
N ARG A 162 3.26 11.21 -8.45
CA ARG A 162 3.30 10.15 -9.44
C ARG A 162 4.74 9.93 -9.89
N PHE A 163 5.09 8.68 -10.16
CA PHE A 163 6.32 8.36 -10.89
C PHE A 163 6.39 9.12 -12.23
N PRO A 164 7.61 9.44 -12.71
CA PRO A 164 7.78 9.98 -14.04
C PRO A 164 7.23 9.03 -15.11
N SER A 165 6.89 9.57 -16.28
CA SER A 165 6.33 8.78 -17.39
C SER A 165 7.26 7.68 -17.89
N ILE A 166 8.57 7.84 -17.67
CA ILE A 166 9.62 6.89 -17.98
C ILE A 166 10.61 6.85 -16.80
N ILE A 167 10.82 5.66 -16.24
CA ILE A 167 11.88 5.37 -15.28
C ILE A 167 12.98 4.60 -16.02
N GLN A 168 14.22 5.06 -15.91
CA GLN A 168 15.37 4.37 -16.49
C GLN A 168 15.92 3.35 -15.50
N THR A 169 16.03 2.09 -15.93
CA THR A 169 16.60 1.00 -15.12
C THR A 169 17.94 0.56 -15.70
N GLU A 170 18.69 -0.27 -14.96
CA GLU A 170 19.95 -0.85 -15.46
C GLU A 170 19.77 -1.66 -16.74
N THR A 171 18.59 -2.25 -16.94
CA THR A 171 18.29 -3.20 -18.02
C THR A 171 17.34 -2.62 -19.09
N GLY A 172 16.85 -1.39 -18.91
CA GLY A 172 15.93 -0.78 -19.86
C GLY A 172 15.13 0.40 -19.30
N PHE A 173 13.82 0.41 -19.58
CA PHE A 173 12.92 1.48 -19.16
C PHE A 173 11.56 0.94 -18.73
N ILE A 174 11.06 1.43 -17.60
CA ILE A 174 9.68 1.22 -17.17
C ILE A 174 8.87 2.40 -17.70
N ARG A 175 7.89 2.13 -18.56
CA ARG A 175 7.01 3.16 -19.14
C ARG A 175 5.64 3.13 -18.48
N CYS A 176 5.17 4.31 -18.06
CA CYS A 176 3.81 4.53 -17.60
C CYS A 176 2.83 3.93 -18.64
N PRO A 177 1.82 3.14 -18.22
CA PRO A 177 0.77 2.70 -19.12
C PRO A 177 0.03 3.89 -19.74
N ARG A 178 -0.32 3.78 -21.03
CA ARG A 178 -0.98 4.85 -21.80
C ARG A 178 -2.31 5.30 -21.20
N GLU A 179 -2.99 4.39 -20.52
CA GLU A 179 -4.26 4.65 -19.83
C GLU A 179 -4.11 5.61 -18.63
N TYR A 180 -2.88 5.85 -18.20
CA TYR A 180 -2.54 6.75 -17.10
C TYR A 180 -1.61 7.90 -17.55
N GLU A 181 -1.25 8.00 -18.83
CA GLU A 181 -0.48 9.14 -19.35
C GLU A 181 -1.25 10.46 -19.21
#